data_AF-A0A2T2Q8M7-F1
#
_entry.id   AF-A0A2T2Q8M7-F1
#
_cell.length_a   1.000
_cell.length_b   1.000
_cell.length_c   1.000
_cell.angle_alpha   90.00
_cell.angle_beta   90.00
_cell.angle_gamma   90.00
#
_symmetry.space_group_name_H-M   'P 1'
#
loop_
_entity.id
_entity.type
_entity.pdbx_description
1 polymer ?
#
loop_
_entity_poly.entity_id
_entity_poly.type
_entity_poly.pdbx_seq_one_letter_code
_entity_poly.pdbx_strand_id
1 'polypeptide(L)' 'MSATFEQAGAAPTDLDAAADQAIAACGGDARETVKALIVANDFLETQLVEFGRKVSTGYACGRLPGGRERKDEADV' A
#
# COMPACT_ATOMS: atom_id res chain seq x y z
N MET A 1 -8.35 -7.40 11.42
CA MET A 1 -8.46 -6.04 10.86
C MET A 1 -7.87 -6.09 9.47
N SER A 2 -8.70 -6.39 8.49
CA SER A 2 -8.28 -6.55 7.10
C SER A 2 -8.16 -5.15 6.51
N ALA A 3 -6.93 -4.75 6.16
CA ALA A 3 -6.73 -3.58 5.31
C ALA A 3 -7.24 -3.95 3.93
N THR A 4 -8.54 -3.76 3.72
CA THR A 4 -9.08 -3.56 2.39
C THR A 4 -8.43 -2.27 1.92
N PHE A 5 -7.27 -2.36 1.27
CA PHE A 5 -6.99 -1.43 0.19
C PHE A 5 -8.11 -1.73 -0.78
N GLU A 6 -9.21 -0.99 -0.62
CA GLU A 6 -10.29 -0.93 -1.56
C GLU A 6 -9.60 -0.49 -2.84
N GLN A 7 -9.22 -1.49 -3.65
CA GLN A 7 -8.72 -1.28 -4.97
C GLN A 7 -9.81 -0.44 -5.59
N ALA A 8 -9.49 0.84 -5.80
CA ALA A 8 -10.38 1.78 -6.44
C ALA A 8 -10.60 1.23 -7.84
N GLY A 9 -11.58 0.34 -7.97
CA GLY A 9 -12.36 0.15 -9.17
C GLY A 9 -13.19 1.42 -9.34
N ALA A 10 -12.49 2.55 -9.47
CA ALA A 10 -13.05 3.80 -9.90
C ALA A 10 -13.61 3.50 -11.28
N ALA A 11 -14.94 3.50 -11.39
CA ALA A 11 -15.58 3.57 -12.69
C ALA A 11 -14.90 4.69 -13.50
N PRO A 12 -14.82 4.62 -14.84
CA PRO A 12 -14.09 5.61 -15.64
C PRO A 12 -14.44 7.07 -15.28
N THR A 13 -15.69 7.32 -14.87
CA THR A 13 -16.17 8.63 -14.38
C THR A 13 -15.50 9.13 -13.10
N ASP A 14 -15.11 8.22 -12.20
CA ASP A 14 -14.47 8.52 -10.93
C ASP A 14 -12.97 8.82 -11.13
N LEU A 15 -12.34 8.17 -12.14
CA LEU A 15 -10.99 8.53 -12.58
C LEU A 15 -10.95 9.90 -13.25
N ASP A 16 -11.92 10.22 -14.11
CA ASP A 16 -12.00 11.53 -14.77
C ASP A 16 -12.18 12.65 -13.73
N ALA A 17 -13.07 12.46 -12.74
CA ALA A 17 -13.27 13.42 -11.66
C ALA A 17 -12.03 13.59 -10.78
N ALA A 18 -11.28 12.52 -10.51
CA ALA A 18 -10.02 12.59 -9.77
C ALA A 18 -8.92 13.31 -10.58
N ALA A 19 -8.88 13.10 -11.90
CA ALA A 19 -7.95 13.79 -12.79
C ALA A 19 -8.24 15.30 -12.82
N ASP A 20 -9.50 15.70 -12.94
CA ASP A 20 -9.91 17.11 -12.91
C ASP A 20 -9.53 17.79 -11.58
N GLN A 21 -9.71 17.07 -10.46
CA GLN A 21 -9.29 17.56 -9.15
C GLN A 21 -7.78 17.74 -9.05
N ALA A 22 -6.99 16.78 -9.54
CA ALA A 22 -5.54 16.87 -9.54
C ALA A 22 -5.04 18.04 -10.42
N ILE A 23 -5.66 18.24 -11.59
CA ILE A 23 -5.36 19.34 -12.49
C ILE A 23 -5.68 20.69 -11.83
N ALA A 24 -6.84 20.80 -11.19
CA ALA A 24 -7.24 22.00 -10.46
C ALA A 24 -6.25 22.33 -9.31
N ALA A 25 -5.77 21.31 -8.58
CA ALA A 25 -4.79 21.47 -7.52
C ALA A 25 -3.42 21.96 -8.02
N CYS A 26 -3.07 21.67 -9.28
CA CYS A 26 -1.84 22.11 -9.93
C CYS A 26 -2.02 23.41 -10.74
N GLY A 27 -3.09 24.18 -10.48
CA GLY A 27 -3.34 25.46 -11.13
C GLY A 27 -3.88 25.35 -12.56
N GLY A 28 -4.43 24.19 -12.95
CA GLY A 28 -5.05 23.97 -14.25
C GLY A 28 -4.08 23.50 -15.35
N ASP A 29 -2.79 23.32 -15.05
CA ASP A 29 -1.81 22.83 -16.02
C ASP A 29 -1.67 21.31 -15.93
N ALA A 30 -2.18 20.61 -16.94
CA ALA A 30 -2.10 19.16 -17.05
C ALA A 30 -0.65 18.65 -17.15
N ARG A 31 0.27 19.39 -17.78
CA ARG A 31 1.69 18.98 -17.86
C ARG A 31 2.35 19.02 -16.50
N GLU A 32 2.04 20.05 -15.71
CA GLU A 32 2.61 20.23 -14.38
C GLU A 32 2.00 19.25 -13.38
N THR A 33 0.72 18.91 -13.57
CA THR A 33 0.05 17.81 -12.86
C THR A 33 0.74 16.47 -13.12
N VAL A 34 1.04 16.14 -14.38
CA VAL A 34 1.73 14.88 -14.72
C VAL A 34 3.14 14.83 -14.12
N LYS A 35 3.89 15.94 -14.15
CA LYS A 35 5.20 16.01 -13.48
C LYS A 35 5.07 15.77 -11.98
N ALA A 36 4.09 16.41 -11.33
CA ALA A 36 3.84 16.24 -9.90
C ALA A 36 3.46 14.79 -9.55
N LEU A 37 2.63 14.15 -10.37
CA LEU A 37 2.24 12.74 -10.20
C LEU A 37 3.43 11.79 -10.36
N ILE A 38 4.34 12.03 -11.31
CA ILE A 38 5.56 11.21 -11.47
C ILE A 38 6.45 11.32 -10.23
N VAL A 39 6.68 12.54 -9.74
CA VAL A 39 7.48 12.77 -8.51
C VAL A 39 6.81 12.14 -7.29
N ALA A 40 5.49 12.26 -7.17
CA ALA A 40 4.73 11.64 -6.08
C ALA A 40 4.80 10.11 -6.14
N ASN A 41 4.77 9.52 -7.34
CA ASN A 41 4.89 8.08 -7.53
C ASN A 41 6.27 7.57 -7.08
N ASP A 42 7.36 8.17 -7.58
CA ASP A 42 8.74 7.84 -7.18
C ASP A 42 8.95 7.93 -5.65
N PHE A 43 8.36 8.95 -5.03
CA PHE A 43 8.36 9.11 -3.56
C PHE A 43 7.61 8.00 -2.84
N LEU A 44 6.45 7.56 -3.34
CA LEU A 44 5.67 6.46 -2.74
C LEU A 44 6.38 5.11 -2.91
N GLU A 45 6.95 4.84 -4.09
CA GLU A 45 7.73 3.63 -4.35
C GLU A 45 8.94 3.55 -3.41
N THR A 46 9.67 4.65 -3.25
CA THR A 46 10.79 4.75 -2.32
C THR A 46 10.35 4.47 -0.87
N GLN A 47 9.23 5.06 -0.44
CA GLN A 47 8.68 4.81 0.90
C GLN A 47 8.26 3.35 1.10
N LEU A 48 7.66 2.71 0.10
CA LEU A 48 7.27 1.30 0.18
C LEU A 48 8.49 0.39 0.34
N VAL A 49 9.58 0.66 -0.37
CA VAL A 49 10.85 -0.07 -0.20
C VAL A 49 11.38 0.11 1.22
N GLU A 50 11.39 1.34 1.73
CA GLU A 50 11.86 1.64 3.09
C GLU A 50 10.97 1.01 4.17
N PHE A 51 9.65 1.04 4.02
CA PHE A 51 8.72 0.36 4.93
C PHE A 51 8.87 -1.16 4.86
N GLY A 52 9.02 -1.74 3.67
CA GLY A 52 9.26 -3.17 3.48
C GLY A 52 10.49 -3.65 4.25
N ARG A 53 11.58 -2.88 4.25
CA ARG A 53 12.79 -3.18 5.04
C ARG A 53 12.52 -3.14 6.55
N LYS A 54 11.78 -2.13 7.01
CA LYS A 54 11.46 -1.96 8.44
C LYS A 54 10.51 -3.04 8.98
N VAL A 55 9.50 -3.43 8.19
CA VAL A 55 8.55 -4.49 8.56
C VAL A 55 9.16 -5.89 8.41
N SER A 56 10.02 -6.10 7.40
CA SER A 56 10.70 -7.37 7.16
C SER A 56 11.68 -7.74 8.28
N THR A 57 12.27 -6.77 8.99
CA THR A 57 13.18 -7.09 10.11
C THR A 57 12.52 -7.95 11.19
N GLY A 58 11.22 -7.76 11.46
CA GLY A 58 10.45 -8.59 12.40
C GLY A 58 9.92 -9.90 11.79
N TYR A 59 9.54 -9.87 10.51
CA TYR A 59 8.97 -11.01 9.79
C TYR A 59 10.04 -12.04 9.36
N ALA A 60 11.21 -11.58 8.91
CA ALA A 60 12.35 -12.39 8.49
C ALA A 60 13.14 -13.01 9.65
N CYS A 61 13.04 -12.45 10.87
CA CYS A 61 13.67 -13.02 12.07
C CYS A 61 12.92 -14.24 12.66
N GLY A 62 11.94 -14.82 11.96
CA GLY A 62 11.39 -16.14 12.29
C GLY A 62 10.67 -16.27 13.63
N ARG A 63 10.35 -15.17 14.33
CA ARG A 63 9.44 -15.21 15.50
C ARG A 63 7.99 -15.24 15.03
N LEU A 64 7.63 -16.32 14.35
CA LEU A 64 6.26 -16.81 14.43
C LEU A 64 6.05 -17.23 15.89
N PRO A 65 4.96 -16.81 16.57
CA PRO A 65 4.65 -17.31 17.89
C PRO A 65 4.56 -18.83 17.79
N GLY A 66 5.48 -19.50 18.50
CA GLY A 66 5.64 -20.95 18.50
C GLY A 66 4.28 -21.62 18.55
N GLY A 67 4.10 -22.55 17.61
CA GLY A 67 2.90 -23.37 17.51
C GLY A 67 2.51 -23.84 18.90
N ARG A 68 1.27 -23.54 19.29
CA ARG A 68 0.64 -24.19 20.43
C ARG A 68 0.79 -25.69 20.18
N GLU A 69 1.68 -26.32 20.93
CA GLU A 69 1.77 -27.77 21.03
C GLU A 69 0.36 -28.25 21.38
N ARG A 70 -0.37 -28.76 20.39
CA ARG A 70 -1.47 -29.67 20.68
C ARG A 70 -0.77 -30.94 21.14
N LYS A 71 -0.69 -31.10 22.45
CA LYS A 71 -0.39 -32.37 23.08
C LYS A 71 -1.55 -33.29 22.72
N ASP A 72 -1.42 -33.98 21.59
CA ASP A 72 -2.23 -35.14 21.27
C ASP A 72 -1.79 -36.23 22.23
N GLU A 73 -2.34 -36.21 23.45
CA GLU A 73 -2.22 -37.32 24.39
C GLU A 73 -3.50 -38.13 24.26
N ALA A 74 -3.47 -39.03 23.28
CA ALA A 74 -4.28 -40.23 23.30
C ALA A 74 -3.48 -41.34 24.03
N ASP A 75 -4.16 -41.95 25.00
CA ASP A 75 -3.97 -43.33 25.51
C ASP A 75 -2.82 -43.60 26.50
N VAL A 76 -3.16 -43.66 27.80
CA VAL A 76 -3.03 -44.81 28.76
C VAL A 76 -3.84 -44.50 30.03
#